data_AF-A0A929DAZ5-F1
#
_entry.id   AF-A0A929DAZ5-F1
#
_cell.length_a   1.000
_cell.length_b   1.000
_cell.length_c   1.000
_cell.angle_alpha   90.00
_cell.angle_beta   90.00
_cell.angle_gamma   90.00
#
_symmetry.space_group_name_H-M   'P 1'
#
loop_
_entity.id
_entity.type
_entity.pdbx_description
1 polymer ?
#
loop_
_entity_poly.entity_id
_entity_poly.type
_entity_poly.pdbx_seq_one_letter_code
_entity_poly.pdbx_strand_id
1 'polypeptide(L)' 'MRPHTSYLICATNRSGSSLLCEALKNTGIAGRPEEYFWRDDEPFWSERWSVSTY' A
#
# COMPACT_ATOMS: atom_id res chain seq x y z
N MET A 1 -8.80 -16.81 -4.30
CA MET A 1 -7.50 -17.12 -4.93
C MET A 1 -6.41 -16.55 -4.05
N ARG A 2 -5.33 -17.30 -3.77
CA ARG A 2 -4.17 -16.74 -3.05
C ARG A 2 -3.22 -16.08 -4.06
N PRO A 3 -2.77 -14.84 -3.85
CA PRO A 3 -1.81 -14.22 -4.75
C PRO A 3 -0.49 -15.01 -4.75
N HIS A 4 0.09 -15.20 -5.92
CA HIS A 4 1.36 -15.93 -6.11
C HIS A 4 2.57 -15.01 -6.27
N THR A 5 2.32 -13.71 -6.49
CA THR A 5 3.34 -12.68 -6.69
C THR A 5 2.97 -11.43 -5.91
N SER A 6 3.97 -10.66 -5.50
CA SER A 6 3.83 -9.36 -4.86
C SER A 6 4.85 -8.38 -5.46
N TYR A 7 4.65 -7.09 -5.27
CA TYR A 7 5.52 -6.04 -5.79
C TYR A 7 5.67 -4.90 -4.79
N LEU A 8 6.76 -4.13 -4.92
CA LEU A 8 7.02 -2.91 -4.18
C LEU A 8 7.24 -1.77 -5.17
N ILE A 9 6.62 -0.63 -4.91
CA ILE A 9 6.85 0.59 -5.69
C ILE A 9 7.95 1.38 -5.00
N CYS A 10 9.14 1.39 -5.59
CA CYS A 10 10.27 2.18 -5.10
C CYS A 10 10.25 3.56 -5.76
N ALA A 11 9.93 4.59 -5.00
CA ALA A 11 9.86 5.96 -5.50
C ALA A 11 10.19 6.97 -4.40
N THR A 12 10.43 8.22 -4.78
CA THR A 12 10.61 9.34 -3.83
C THR A 12 9.32 10.11 -3.64
N ASN A 13 9.22 10.91 -2.57
CA ASN A 13 8.05 11.73 -2.30
C ASN A 13 7.74 12.65 -3.49
N ARG A 14 6.45 12.75 -3.85
CA ARG A 14 5.93 13.61 -4.93
C ARG A 14 6.41 13.23 -6.35
N SER A 15 6.78 11.97 -6.56
CA SER A 15 7.16 11.41 -7.88
C SER A 15 5.98 10.84 -8.70
N GLY A 16 4.75 10.86 -8.16
CA GLY A 16 3.56 10.28 -8.79
C GLY A 16 3.26 8.83 -8.38
N SER A 17 4.00 8.26 -7.42
CA SER A 17 3.73 6.93 -6.86
C SER A 17 2.29 6.76 -6.35
N SER A 18 1.73 7.76 -5.67
CA SER A 18 0.34 7.69 -5.18
C SER A 18 -0.68 7.60 -6.34
N LEU A 19 -0.44 8.30 -7.46
CA LEU A 19 -1.28 8.19 -8.66
C LEU A 19 -1.18 6.80 -9.29
N LEU A 20 0.03 6.24 -9.36
CA LEU A 20 0.25 4.87 -9.82
C LEU A 20 -0.46 3.86 -8.90
N CYS A 21 -0.37 4.03 -7.57
CA CYS A 21 -1.07 3.18 -6.61
C CYS A 21 -2.58 3.18 -6.86
N GLU A 22 -3.20 4.34 -7.05
CA GLU A 22 -4.63 4.44 -7.37
C GLU A 22 -4.98 3.74 -8.69
N ALA A 23 -4.18 3.94 -9.75
CA ALA A 23 -4.39 3.26 -11.01
C ALA A 23 -4.33 1.73 -10.86
N LEU A 24 -3.35 1.21 -10.12
CA LEU A 24 -3.20 -0.23 -9.85
C LEU A 24 -4.36 -0.79 -9.03
N LYS A 25 -4.81 -0.08 -7.97
CA LYS A 25 -6.02 -0.46 -7.20
C LYS A 25 -7.24 -0.59 -8.11
N ASN A 26 -7.43 0.38 -9.01
CA ASN A 26 -8.59 0.44 -9.90
C ASN A 26 -8.60 -0.69 -10.95
N THR A 27 -7.49 -1.38 -11.19
CA THR A 27 -7.48 -2.58 -12.05
C THR A 27 -8.21 -3.78 -11.43
N GLY A 28 -8.37 -3.81 -10.10
CA GLY A 28 -8.94 -4.95 -9.38
C GLY A 28 -8.08 -6.23 -9.36
N ILE A 29 -6.97 -6.26 -10.11
CA ILE A 29 -6.10 -7.44 -10.25
C ILE A 29 -4.69 -7.24 -9.65
N ALA A 30 -4.28 -5.99 -9.41
CA ALA A 30 -2.96 -5.65 -8.88
C ALA A 30 -2.95 -5.46 -7.36
N GLY A 31 -3.99 -5.90 -6.64
CA GLY A 31 -4.09 -5.73 -5.19
C GLY A 31 -4.32 -4.26 -4.79
N ARG A 32 -3.83 -3.89 -3.60
CA ARG A 32 -4.05 -2.56 -3.01
C ARG A 32 -2.72 -1.97 -2.53
N PRO A 33 -1.87 -1.41 -3.40
CA PRO A 33 -0.62 -0.78 -2.97
C PRO A 33 -0.89 0.51 -2.20
N GLU A 34 -0.26 0.68 -1.04
CA GLU A 34 -0.30 1.89 -0.19
C GLU A 34 1.06 2.08 0.49
N GLU A 35 1.23 3.19 1.22
CA GLU A 35 2.43 3.50 1.99
C GLU A 35 2.46 2.75 3.34
N TYR A 36 2.31 1.42 3.31
CA TYR A 36 2.20 0.58 4.51
C TYR A 36 3.39 0.71 5.48
N PHE A 37 4.57 1.07 4.96
CA PHE A 37 5.80 1.20 5.73
C PHE A 37 6.14 2.66 6.08
N TRP A 38 5.26 3.62 5.77
CA TRP A 38 5.43 5.00 6.21
C TRP A 38 5.09 5.10 7.69
N ARG A 39 6.05 5.55 8.50
CA ARG A 39 5.93 5.53 9.96
C ARG A 39 4.77 6.38 10.47
N ASP A 40 4.48 7.49 9.81
CA ASP A 40 3.38 8.37 10.25
C ASP A 40 2.00 7.75 9.99
N ASP A 41 1.91 6.71 9.15
CA ASP A 41 0.67 6.01 8.83
C ASP A 41 0.45 4.76 9.70
N GLU A 42 1.44 4.32 10.49
CA GLU A 42 1.32 3.14 11.38
C GLU A 42 0.09 3.22 12.30
N PRO A 43 -0.25 4.37 12.93
CA PRO A 43 -1.46 4.48 13.75
C PRO A 43 -2.74 4.19 12.96
N PHE A 44 -2.85 4.68 11.73
CA PHE A 44 -4.02 4.48 10.88
C PHE A 44 -4.21 3.01 10.49
N TRP A 45 -3.12 2.35 10.08
CA TRP A 45 -3.17 0.96 9.64
C TRP A 45 -3.31 -0.02 10.80
N SER A 46 -2.66 0.23 11.93
CA SER A 46 -2.80 -0.60 13.14
C SER A 46 -4.24 -0.59 13.65
N GLU A 47 -4.88 0.59 13.68
CA GLU A 47 -6.32 0.71 13.96
C GLU A 47 -7.15 -0.07 12.94
N ARG A 48 -6.92 0.17 11.64
CA ARG A 48 -7.67 -0.47 10.56
C ARG A 48 -7.59 -2.00 10.58
N TRP A 49 -6.44 -2.55 10.95
CA TRP A 49 -6.20 -4.00 10.99
C TRP A 49 -6.46 -4.61 12.36
N SER A 50 -6.77 -3.81 13.38
CA SER A 50 -6.96 -4.25 14.76
C SER A 50 -5.75 -5.02 15.31
N VAL A 51 -4.55 -4.49 15.06
CA VAL A 51 -3.27 -5.01 15.57
C VAL A 51 -2.58 -3.93 16.41
N SER A 52 -1.72 -4.33 17.36
CA SER A 52 -1.05 -3.38 18.26
C SER A 52 0.11 -2.62 17.61
N THR A 53 0.79 -3.24 16.62
CA THR A 53 1.89 -2.69 15.82
C THR A 53 2.21 -3.70 14.70
N TYR A 54 2.95 -3.30 13.66
CA TYR A 54 3.36 -4.17 12.56
C TYR A 54 4.62 -3.65 11.85
#